data_AF-A0A2V8RPD8-F1
#
_entry.id   AF-A0A2V8RPD8-F1
#
_cell.length_a   1.000
_cell.length_b   1.000
_cell.length_c   1.000
_cell.angle_alpha   90.00
_cell.angle_beta   90.00
_cell.angle_gamma   90.00
#
_symmetry.space_group_name_H-M   'P 1'
#
loop_
_entity.id
_entity.type
_entity.pdbx_description
1 polymer ?
#
loop_
_entity_poly.entity_id
_entity_poly.type
_entity_poly.pdbx_seq_one_letter_code
_entity_poly.pdbx_strand_id
1 'polypeptide(L)'
;MRAAKGRRNELGWIIERFESLKISHQAKAELYDSLKLHVIWKFGVRASRTQMKLPRKIFFHRAPLIQRREVSLVKELASSPIPMERLSRAAGERILDLARETSAVRYRELHGFTYGDSRRVLKAVLGRGTEAFVLGVPPENRLPLRAYHAALILKNGVPVAYFEGLSLFERLESGFNLYYTFREGETAWLFGRVLRLMRQLLGVTVFSIDPYQAGHENEEGIESGAFWFYRKLGFRPVRPELMKLTLTEEQKIAAHGGYQTPARTLRKLAAGHLLFEMPGASVGAWDRFQIRNVGLAVQRRMALEFAGDAQAIRADSTRFIKRVLDLETRRWSEPELRIFESFSLVLAMIPGITRWNATEKRLAARVISAKARGNEALYLRLMQGHAWMRAALIGFGS
;
A
#
# COMPACT_ATOMS: atom_id res chain seq x y z
N MET A 1 -7.80 -21.42 32.67
CA MET A 1 -6.75 -20.37 32.55
C MET A 1 -6.23 -19.88 33.91
N ARG A 2 -7.06 -19.33 34.80
CA ARG A 2 -6.61 -18.76 36.09
C ARG A 2 -5.84 -19.74 36.98
N ALA A 3 -6.23 -21.01 36.98
CA ALA A 3 -5.51 -22.08 37.69
C ALA A 3 -4.14 -22.43 37.05
N ALA A 4 -4.01 -22.31 35.72
CA ALA A 4 -2.82 -22.74 34.97
C ALA A 4 -1.72 -21.67 34.89
N LYS A 5 -2.08 -20.38 34.96
CA LYS A 5 -1.13 -19.26 34.84
C LYS A 5 -0.37 -18.94 36.14
N GLY A 6 -0.92 -19.36 37.29
CA GLY A 6 -0.47 -18.91 38.61
C GLY A 6 -0.45 -17.38 38.75
N ARG A 7 0.70 -16.84 39.17
CA ARG A 7 0.91 -15.39 39.40
C ARG A 7 1.23 -14.57 38.12
N ARG A 8 1.32 -15.21 36.95
CA ARG A 8 1.68 -14.51 35.71
C ARG A 8 0.55 -13.64 35.14
N ASN A 9 0.91 -12.66 34.32
CA ASN A 9 -0.02 -11.89 33.50
C ASN A 9 -0.76 -12.84 32.55
N GLU A 10 -2.08 -12.68 32.47
CA GLU A 10 -2.97 -13.56 31.70
C GLU A 10 -2.61 -13.59 30.21
N LEU A 11 -2.50 -12.42 29.58
CA LEU A 11 -2.18 -12.29 28.17
C LEU A 11 -0.75 -12.78 27.88
N GLY A 12 0.22 -12.39 28.70
CA GLY A 12 1.61 -12.84 28.57
C GLY A 12 1.73 -14.36 28.62
N TRP A 13 1.04 -15.01 29.55
CA TRP A 13 1.01 -16.47 29.65
C TRP A 13 0.39 -17.12 28.40
N ILE A 14 -0.71 -16.58 27.86
CA ILE A 14 -1.32 -17.09 26.62
C ILE A 14 -0.33 -16.96 25.45
N ILE A 15 0.26 -15.78 25.25
CA ILE A 15 1.21 -15.53 24.17
C ILE A 15 2.37 -16.53 24.26
N GLU A 16 2.95 -16.73 25.44
CA GLU A 16 4.01 -17.72 25.64
C GLU A 16 3.58 -19.16 25.29
N ARG A 17 2.33 -19.55 25.58
CA ARG A 17 1.81 -20.87 25.15
C ARG A 17 1.72 -20.95 23.63
N PHE A 18 1.19 -19.94 22.96
CA PHE A 18 1.16 -19.89 21.49
C PHE A 18 2.56 -19.93 20.87
N GLU A 19 3.51 -19.19 21.42
CA GLU A 19 4.89 -19.19 20.95
C GLU A 19 5.53 -20.58 21.09
N SER A 20 5.21 -21.33 22.15
CA SER A 20 5.71 -22.70 22.36
C SER A 20 5.12 -23.77 21.40
N LEU A 21 4.03 -23.49 20.69
CA LEU A 21 3.44 -24.45 19.75
C LEU A 21 4.35 -24.65 18.53
N LYS A 22 4.65 -25.92 18.21
CA LYS A 22 5.43 -26.32 17.02
C LYS A 22 4.54 -26.46 15.78
N ILE A 23 3.80 -25.41 15.47
CA ILE A 23 2.92 -25.30 14.30
C ILE A 23 3.24 -24.03 13.52
N SER A 24 2.71 -23.92 12.30
CA SER A 24 2.93 -22.74 11.46
C SER A 24 2.37 -21.46 12.10
N HIS A 25 2.95 -20.30 11.77
CA HIS A 25 2.42 -19.00 12.23
C HIS A 25 0.96 -18.79 11.85
N GLN A 26 0.55 -19.28 10.67
CA GLN A 26 -0.85 -19.23 10.22
C GLN A 26 -1.76 -20.03 11.16
N ALA A 27 -1.40 -21.28 11.49
CA ALA A 27 -2.18 -22.10 12.41
C ALA A 27 -2.24 -21.49 13.81
N LYS A 28 -1.15 -20.85 14.28
CA LYS A 28 -1.17 -20.08 15.54
C LYS A 28 -2.18 -18.93 15.48
N ALA A 29 -2.20 -18.17 14.38
CA ALA A 29 -3.12 -17.06 14.20
C ALA A 29 -4.59 -17.52 14.15
N GLU A 30 -4.88 -18.61 13.42
CA GLU A 30 -6.22 -19.21 13.34
C GLU A 30 -6.70 -19.70 14.72
N LEU A 31 -5.83 -20.39 15.47
CA LEU A 31 -6.14 -20.81 16.84
C LEU A 31 -6.37 -19.62 17.76
N TYR A 32 -5.55 -18.56 17.66
CA TYR A 32 -5.73 -17.37 18.48
C TYR A 32 -7.07 -16.67 18.17
N ASP A 33 -7.42 -16.51 16.88
CA ASP A 33 -8.70 -15.92 16.48
C ASP A 33 -9.89 -16.76 16.96
N SER A 34 -9.78 -18.08 16.95
CA SER A 34 -10.85 -18.99 17.42
C SER A 34 -11.19 -18.82 18.90
N LEU A 35 -10.24 -18.37 19.72
CA LEU A 35 -10.46 -18.13 21.14
C LEU A 35 -11.33 -16.89 21.44
N LYS A 36 -11.51 -16.00 20.46
CA LYS A 36 -12.31 -14.75 20.58
C LYS A 36 -12.01 -13.99 21.88
N LEU A 37 -10.72 -13.86 22.19
CA LEU A 37 -10.27 -13.23 23.44
C LEU A 37 -10.51 -11.72 23.40
N HIS A 38 -11.22 -11.22 24.41
CA HIS A 38 -11.36 -9.79 24.64
C HIS A 38 -10.14 -9.28 25.42
N VAL A 39 -9.35 -8.41 24.80
CA VAL A 39 -8.17 -7.79 25.43
C VAL A 39 -8.46 -6.33 25.74
N ILE A 40 -8.24 -5.93 27.00
CA ILE A 40 -8.26 -4.53 27.41
C ILE A 40 -6.82 -4.02 27.49
N TRP A 41 -6.50 -3.04 26.66
CA TRP A 41 -5.21 -2.36 26.71
C TRP A 41 -5.27 -1.13 27.61
N LYS A 42 -4.66 -1.22 28.80
CA LYS A 42 -4.42 -0.07 29.68
C LYS A 42 -3.10 0.58 29.30
N PHE A 43 -3.15 1.58 28.43
CA PHE A 43 -1.96 2.25 27.93
C PHE A 43 -1.54 3.46 28.79
N GLY A 44 -0.23 3.71 28.83
CA GLY A 44 0.32 4.86 29.54
C GLY A 44 0.04 6.18 28.82
N VAL A 45 0.19 7.30 29.55
CA VAL A 45 -0.09 8.64 29.02
C VAL A 45 0.67 8.96 27.72
N ARG A 46 1.89 8.43 27.53
CA ARG A 46 2.68 8.65 26.30
C ARG A 46 2.09 8.01 25.05
N ALA A 47 1.29 6.96 25.19
CA ALA A 47 0.54 6.37 24.08
C ALA A 47 -0.81 7.08 23.85
N SER A 48 -1.24 7.97 24.76
CA SER A 48 -2.48 8.73 24.59
C SER A 48 -2.40 9.69 23.41
N ARG A 49 -3.55 9.95 22.80
CA ARG A 49 -3.68 10.86 21.66
C ARG A 49 -3.23 12.29 21.94
N THR A 50 -3.20 12.69 23.21
CA THR A 50 -2.84 14.05 23.65
C THR A 50 -1.34 14.22 23.87
N GLN A 51 -0.65 13.18 24.35
CA GLN A 51 0.75 13.27 24.78
C GLN A 51 1.72 12.50 23.88
N MET A 52 1.21 11.66 22.97
CA MET A 52 2.00 10.94 21.97
C MET A 52 2.69 11.89 21.01
N LYS A 53 4.02 12.00 21.17
CA LYS A 53 4.80 13.02 20.46
C LYS A 53 6.30 12.67 20.47
N LEU A 54 6.98 12.79 19.32
CA LEU A 54 8.45 12.69 19.23
C LEU A 54 9.12 14.03 19.55
N PRO A 55 10.35 14.10 20.08
CA PRO A 55 11.09 15.37 20.19
C PRO A 55 11.35 16.00 18.82
N ARG A 56 11.22 17.33 18.69
CA ARG A 56 11.35 18.07 17.40
C ARG A 56 11.53 19.57 17.59
N LYS A 57 12.06 20.23 16.56
CA LYS A 57 11.94 21.69 16.39
C LYS A 57 10.52 22.02 15.92
N ILE A 58 9.86 22.95 16.61
CA ILE A 58 8.49 23.36 16.26
C ILE A 58 8.51 24.28 15.05
N PHE A 59 7.72 23.94 14.04
CA PHE A 59 7.39 24.82 12.93
C PHE A 59 6.15 25.64 13.28
N PHE A 60 6.31 26.96 13.23
CA PHE A 60 5.22 27.92 13.39
C PHE A 60 4.81 28.47 12.02
N HIS A 61 3.52 28.46 11.73
CA HIS A 61 2.98 29.08 10.54
C HIS A 61 3.02 30.60 10.71
N ARG A 62 3.61 31.30 9.74
CA ARG A 62 3.67 32.78 9.70
C ARG A 62 2.81 33.38 8.59
N ALA A 63 2.09 32.53 7.87
CA ALA A 63 1.22 32.87 6.75
C ALA A 63 0.01 31.91 6.78
N PRO A 64 -1.08 32.22 6.06
CA PRO A 64 -2.22 31.32 5.92
C PRO A 64 -1.82 29.90 5.51
N LEU A 65 -2.66 28.94 5.86
CA LEU A 65 -2.49 27.55 5.44
C LEU A 65 -2.66 27.43 3.93
N ILE A 66 -1.87 26.55 3.31
CA ILE A 66 -1.95 26.26 1.88
C ILE A 66 -3.31 25.64 1.58
N GLN A 67 -4.11 26.33 0.78
CA GLN A 67 -5.42 25.87 0.37
C GLN A 67 -5.28 24.85 -0.76
N ARG A 68 -6.28 23.98 -0.90
CA ARG A 68 -6.32 22.98 -1.97
C ARG A 68 -6.16 23.58 -3.38
N ARG A 69 -6.61 24.82 -3.60
CA ARG A 69 -6.50 25.53 -4.90
C ARG A 69 -5.09 25.90 -5.30
N GLU A 70 -4.19 25.98 -4.32
CA GLU A 70 -2.79 26.33 -4.54
C GLU A 70 -1.94 25.09 -4.84
N VAL A 71 -2.50 23.88 -4.72
CA VAL A 71 -1.80 22.62 -4.91
C VAL A 71 -1.98 22.12 -6.34
N SER A 72 -0.87 21.91 -7.04
CA SER A 72 -0.81 21.22 -8.33
C SER A 72 0.01 19.94 -8.18
N LEU A 73 -0.63 18.76 -8.35
CA LEU A 73 0.08 17.48 -8.26
C LEU A 73 1.16 17.35 -9.34
N VAL A 74 0.92 17.85 -10.55
CA VAL A 74 1.93 17.83 -11.61
C VAL A 74 3.20 18.57 -11.18
N LYS A 75 3.06 19.80 -10.65
CA LYS A 75 4.20 20.60 -10.16
C LYS A 75 4.87 19.93 -8.96
N GLU A 76 4.08 19.46 -7.99
CA GLU A 76 4.59 18.81 -6.79
C GLU A 76 5.37 17.53 -7.12
N LEU A 77 4.83 16.67 -7.98
CA LEU A 77 5.47 15.42 -8.39
C LEU A 77 6.71 15.63 -9.27
N ALA A 78 6.84 16.80 -9.93
CA ALA A 78 8.02 17.19 -10.69
C ALA A 78 9.07 17.97 -9.88
N SER A 79 8.75 18.37 -8.64
CA SER A 79 9.62 19.18 -7.78
C SER A 79 10.92 18.46 -7.40
N SER A 80 11.83 19.17 -6.72
CA SER A 80 13.10 18.60 -6.23
C SER A 80 12.90 17.38 -5.32
N PRO A 81 13.87 16.47 -5.23
CA PRO A 81 13.81 15.33 -4.30
C PRO A 81 13.59 15.75 -2.85
N ILE A 82 12.76 14.98 -2.14
CA ILE A 82 12.54 15.09 -0.70
C ILE A 82 13.76 14.50 0.03
N PRO A 83 14.40 15.26 0.94
CA PRO A 83 15.48 14.74 1.77
C PRO A 83 15.01 13.54 2.58
N MET A 84 15.81 12.48 2.57
CA MET A 84 15.52 11.23 3.27
C MET A 84 16.77 10.59 3.83
N GLU A 85 16.61 9.87 4.93
CA GLU A 85 17.67 9.09 5.57
C GLU A 85 17.12 7.74 6.02
N ARG A 86 18.00 6.73 6.03
CA ARG A 86 17.68 5.43 6.61
C ARG A 86 17.98 5.45 8.11
N LEU A 87 17.01 5.01 8.91
CA LEU A 87 17.20 4.92 10.36
C LEU A 87 18.01 3.69 10.74
N SER A 88 18.69 3.78 11.89
CA SER A 88 19.26 2.60 12.55
C SER A 88 18.14 1.64 12.98
N ARG A 89 18.46 0.35 13.15
CA ARG A 89 17.48 -0.66 13.60
C ARG A 89 16.77 -0.25 14.89
N ALA A 90 17.51 0.25 15.88
CA ALA A 90 16.94 0.68 17.15
C ALA A 90 16.01 1.89 17.01
N ALA A 91 16.35 2.85 16.13
CA ALA A 91 15.47 3.97 15.83
C ALA A 91 14.24 3.54 15.04
N GLY A 92 14.39 2.63 14.08
CA GLY A 92 13.29 2.05 13.33
C GLY A 92 12.29 1.30 14.21
N GLU A 93 12.77 0.53 15.21
CA GLU A 93 11.90 -0.16 16.16
C GLU A 93 11.04 0.82 16.95
N ARG A 94 11.63 1.90 17.48
CA ARG A 94 10.87 2.94 18.19
C ARG A 94 9.79 3.59 17.33
N ILE A 95 10.04 3.74 16.04
CA ILE A 95 9.05 4.29 15.10
C ILE A 95 7.94 3.28 14.81
N LEU A 96 8.25 2.00 14.70
CA LEU A 96 7.24 0.94 14.55
C LEU A 96 6.35 0.85 15.79
N ASP A 97 6.94 0.90 16.98
CA ASP A 97 6.18 0.94 18.23
C ASP A 97 5.27 2.15 18.29
N LEU A 98 5.78 3.34 17.94
CA LEU A 98 4.95 4.54 17.82
C LEU A 98 3.82 4.35 16.81
N ALA A 99 4.08 3.76 15.64
CA ALA A 99 3.06 3.54 14.61
C ALA A 99 1.96 2.58 15.10
N ARG A 100 2.35 1.46 15.73
CA ARG A 100 1.46 0.48 16.34
C ARG A 100 0.60 1.15 17.42
N GLU A 101 1.22 1.82 18.39
CA GLU A 101 0.51 2.54 19.45
C GLU A 101 -0.45 3.59 18.88
N THR A 102 0.00 4.39 17.90
CA THR A 102 -0.81 5.43 17.26
C THR A 102 -2.08 4.84 16.64
N SER A 103 -1.93 3.71 15.94
CA SER A 103 -3.02 3.02 15.27
C SER A 103 -3.96 2.32 16.26
N ALA A 104 -3.41 1.62 17.24
CA ALA A 104 -4.16 0.86 18.23
C ALA A 104 -5.07 1.75 19.10
N VAL A 105 -4.60 2.90 19.59
CA VAL A 105 -5.45 3.84 20.36
C VAL A 105 -6.56 4.50 19.54
N ARG A 106 -6.57 4.26 18.22
CA ARG A 106 -7.59 4.73 17.28
C ARG A 106 -8.38 3.58 16.65
N TYR A 107 -8.23 2.36 17.17
CA TYR A 107 -8.87 1.16 16.63
C TYR A 107 -8.58 0.96 15.13
N ARG A 108 -7.33 1.25 14.73
CA ARG A 108 -6.83 1.04 13.38
C ARG A 108 -5.70 0.02 13.44
N GLU A 109 -5.56 -0.72 12.35
CA GLU A 109 -4.43 -1.59 12.10
C GLU A 109 -3.98 -1.39 10.64
N LEU A 110 -2.67 -1.40 10.43
CA LEU A 110 -2.08 -1.41 9.10
C LEU A 110 -1.05 -2.53 9.03
N HIS A 111 -1.07 -3.28 7.92
CA HIS A 111 -0.16 -4.40 7.69
C HIS A 111 1.32 -3.99 7.84
N GLY A 112 1.71 -2.82 7.33
CA GLY A 112 3.09 -2.31 7.48
C GLY A 112 3.45 -1.79 8.87
N PHE A 113 2.48 -1.52 9.73
CA PHE A 113 2.73 -1.16 11.13
C PHE A 113 2.85 -2.42 11.98
N THR A 114 1.94 -3.39 11.79
CA THR A 114 1.97 -4.68 12.48
C THR A 114 3.26 -5.44 12.16
N TYR A 115 3.55 -5.64 10.87
CA TYR A 115 4.64 -6.50 10.40
C TYR A 115 5.88 -5.74 9.92
N GLY A 116 6.00 -4.44 10.17
CA GLY A 116 7.10 -3.64 9.64
C GLY A 116 8.50 -4.13 10.07
N ASP A 117 9.48 -3.99 9.17
CA ASP A 117 10.89 -4.35 9.43
C ASP A 117 11.66 -3.11 9.95
N SER A 118 12.11 -3.14 11.20
CA SER A 118 12.84 -2.02 11.82
C SER A 118 14.15 -1.65 11.12
N ARG A 119 14.69 -2.53 10.27
CA ARG A 119 15.88 -2.24 9.44
C ARG A 119 15.53 -1.48 8.16
N ARG A 120 14.25 -1.35 7.82
CA ARG A 120 13.74 -0.78 6.55
C ARG A 120 12.92 0.49 6.77
N VAL A 121 13.21 1.22 7.84
CA VAL A 121 12.55 2.50 8.14
C VAL A 121 13.33 3.65 7.52
N LEU A 122 12.65 4.43 6.68
CA LEU A 122 13.16 5.66 6.11
C LEU A 122 12.47 6.86 6.75
N LYS A 123 13.23 7.86 7.15
CA LYS A 123 12.70 9.16 7.55
C LYS A 123 12.80 10.13 6.39
N ALA A 124 11.72 10.84 6.08
CA ALA A 124 11.64 11.84 5.03
C ALA A 124 11.17 13.19 5.59
N VAL A 125 11.83 14.28 5.21
CA VAL A 125 11.50 15.64 5.66
C VAL A 125 10.59 16.29 4.62
N LEU A 126 9.28 16.29 4.89
CA LEU A 126 8.27 16.79 3.94
C LEU A 126 8.22 18.33 3.87
N GLY A 127 8.73 19.01 4.90
CA GLY A 127 8.71 20.47 5.03
C GLY A 127 7.58 20.96 5.94
N ARG A 128 7.58 22.25 6.27
CA ARG A 128 6.57 22.88 7.16
C ARG A 128 6.39 22.15 8.49
N GLY A 129 7.48 21.63 9.08
CA GLY A 129 7.44 20.83 10.31
C GLY A 129 6.81 19.45 10.16
N THR A 130 6.69 18.93 8.94
CA THR A 130 6.11 17.62 8.66
C THR A 130 7.20 16.62 8.28
N GLU A 131 7.10 15.42 8.84
CA GLU A 131 8.00 14.30 8.58
C GLU A 131 7.16 13.05 8.26
N ALA A 132 7.68 12.18 7.40
CA ALA A 132 7.10 10.87 7.15
C ALA A 132 8.12 9.77 7.45
N PHE A 133 7.67 8.72 8.11
CA PHE A 133 8.44 7.51 8.33
C PHE A 133 7.88 6.40 7.46
N VAL A 134 8.59 6.06 6.38
CA VAL A 134 8.18 5.00 5.45
C VAL A 134 8.68 3.67 5.97
N LEU A 135 7.78 2.69 6.00
CA LEU A 135 7.94 1.37 6.60
C LEU A 135 7.72 0.32 5.50
N GLY A 136 8.70 -0.55 5.31
CA GLY A 136 8.59 -1.75 4.48
C GLY A 136 8.38 -3.01 5.34
N VAL A 137 7.89 -4.07 4.70
CA VAL A 137 7.68 -5.38 5.36
C VAL A 137 8.80 -6.37 5.03
N PRO A 138 9.12 -7.30 5.95
CA PRO A 138 10.09 -8.36 5.70
C PRO A 138 9.51 -9.40 4.72
N PRO A 139 10.35 -10.24 4.08
CA PRO A 139 9.92 -11.18 3.04
C PRO A 139 8.69 -12.04 3.42
N GLU A 140 8.64 -12.54 4.65
CA GLU A 140 7.57 -13.39 5.17
C GLU A 140 6.18 -12.73 5.19
N ASN A 141 6.12 -11.40 5.17
CA ASN A 141 4.88 -10.62 5.19
C ASN A 141 4.67 -9.81 3.89
N ARG A 142 5.42 -10.07 2.83
CA ARG A 142 5.21 -9.41 1.53
C ARG A 142 3.97 -9.96 0.84
N LEU A 143 3.24 -9.07 0.17
CA LEU A 143 2.17 -9.49 -0.73
C LEU A 143 2.78 -10.22 -1.95
N PRO A 144 2.09 -11.21 -2.54
CA PRO A 144 2.63 -12.02 -3.64
C PRO A 144 3.19 -11.22 -4.82
N LEU A 145 2.39 -10.28 -5.35
CA LEU A 145 2.76 -9.46 -6.51
C LEU A 145 3.01 -8.00 -6.14
N ARG A 146 2.12 -7.40 -5.36
CA ARG A 146 2.21 -5.98 -5.03
C ARG A 146 3.35 -5.74 -4.05
N ALA A 147 4.11 -4.67 -4.25
CA ALA A 147 4.97 -4.12 -3.21
C ALA A 147 4.11 -3.40 -2.18
N TYR A 148 4.46 -3.50 -0.89
CA TYR A 148 3.73 -2.88 0.20
C TYR A 148 4.60 -1.86 0.94
N HIS A 149 4.12 -0.63 1.05
CA HIS A 149 4.74 0.40 1.87
C HIS A 149 3.69 1.09 2.74
N ALA A 150 3.98 1.25 4.03
CA ALA A 150 3.20 2.11 4.91
C ALA A 150 4.00 3.37 5.26
N ALA A 151 3.33 4.43 5.68
CA ALA A 151 4.00 5.56 6.29
C ALA A 151 3.22 6.13 7.47
N LEU A 152 3.94 6.45 8.55
CA LEU A 152 3.44 7.26 9.65
C LEU A 152 3.88 8.71 9.43
N ILE A 153 2.95 9.65 9.48
CA ILE A 153 3.20 11.06 9.14
C ILE A 153 2.98 11.92 10.38
N LEU A 154 3.98 12.71 10.73
CA LEU A 154 3.98 13.55 11.91
C LEU A 154 4.04 15.02 11.51
N LYS A 155 3.23 15.86 12.16
CA LYS A 155 3.33 17.32 12.11
C LYS A 155 3.82 17.80 13.46
N ASN A 156 4.95 18.53 13.45
CA ASN A 156 5.68 18.90 14.65
C ASN A 156 5.70 17.69 15.57
N GLY A 157 6.26 16.55 15.13
CA GLY A 157 6.35 15.28 15.85
C GLY A 157 5.08 14.69 16.49
N VAL A 158 3.88 15.19 16.20
CA VAL A 158 2.60 14.56 16.58
C VAL A 158 2.12 13.72 15.41
N PRO A 159 1.76 12.44 15.58
CA PRO A 159 1.18 11.65 14.50
C PRO A 159 -0.16 12.23 14.03
N VAL A 160 -0.21 12.67 12.77
CA VAL A 160 -1.38 13.33 12.17
C VAL A 160 -2.04 12.54 11.05
N ALA A 161 -1.27 11.70 10.37
CA ALA A 161 -1.75 10.93 9.23
C ALA A 161 -0.98 9.61 9.09
N TYR A 162 -1.53 8.73 8.28
CA TYR A 162 -0.86 7.55 7.80
C TYR A 162 -1.15 7.34 6.31
N PHE A 163 -0.33 6.51 5.70
CA PHE A 163 -0.43 6.17 4.29
C PHE A 163 -0.18 4.69 4.08
N GLU A 164 -0.94 4.09 3.18
CA GLU A 164 -0.73 2.76 2.63
C GLU A 164 -0.53 2.87 1.11
N GLY A 165 0.51 2.22 0.61
CA GLY A 165 0.86 2.18 -0.80
C GLY A 165 0.99 0.73 -1.28
N LEU A 166 0.11 0.34 -2.20
CA LEU A 166 0.13 -0.97 -2.85
C LEU A 166 0.53 -0.79 -4.31
N SER A 167 1.75 -1.20 -4.66
CA SER A 167 2.35 -0.86 -5.96
C SER A 167 2.62 -2.08 -6.83
N LEU A 168 2.44 -1.91 -8.14
CA LEU A 168 2.77 -2.90 -9.16
C LEU A 168 3.22 -2.16 -10.43
N PHE A 169 4.44 -2.45 -10.91
CA PHE A 169 5.11 -1.64 -11.94
C PHE A 169 5.12 -0.14 -11.60
N GLU A 170 4.59 0.70 -12.48
CA GLU A 170 4.48 2.15 -12.30
C GLU A 170 3.17 2.61 -11.65
N ARG A 171 2.25 1.68 -11.34
CA ARG A 171 0.98 1.98 -10.67
C ARG A 171 1.10 1.81 -9.15
N LEU A 172 0.65 2.83 -8.42
CA LEU A 172 0.47 2.80 -6.96
C LEU A 172 -0.98 3.04 -6.62
N GLU A 173 -1.57 2.16 -5.83
CA GLU A 173 -2.83 2.40 -5.14
C GLU A 173 -2.55 3.09 -3.80
N SER A 174 -3.20 4.24 -3.58
CA SER A 174 -2.92 5.17 -2.50
C SER A 174 -4.06 5.18 -1.48
N GLY A 175 -3.79 4.68 -0.27
CA GLY A 175 -4.64 4.82 0.90
C GLY A 175 -4.10 5.89 1.85
N PHE A 176 -4.47 7.16 1.64
CA PHE A 176 -4.01 8.27 2.48
C PHE A 176 -5.09 8.67 3.48
N ASN A 177 -4.75 8.72 4.76
CA ASN A 177 -5.71 9.01 5.82
C ASN A 177 -5.14 10.00 6.84
N LEU A 178 -5.85 11.10 7.06
CA LEU A 178 -5.65 11.94 8.24
C LEU A 178 -6.47 11.39 9.40
N TYR A 179 -5.89 11.39 10.60
CA TYR A 179 -6.69 11.19 11.78
C TYR A 179 -7.70 12.34 11.90
N TYR A 180 -8.93 12.00 12.27
CA TYR A 180 -10.08 12.93 12.24
C TYR A 180 -9.79 14.27 12.95
N THR A 181 -9.01 14.25 14.03
CA THR A 181 -8.60 15.44 14.81
C THR A 181 -7.79 16.46 14.01
N PHE A 182 -7.15 16.06 12.91
CA PHE A 182 -6.25 16.90 12.12
C PHE A 182 -6.77 17.17 10.70
N ARG A 183 -8.02 16.81 10.41
CA ARG A 183 -8.65 17.14 9.13
C ARG A 183 -8.80 18.66 8.97
N GLU A 184 -9.08 19.08 7.74
CA GLU A 184 -9.25 20.49 7.36
C GLU A 184 -7.98 21.37 7.46
N GLY A 185 -6.81 20.77 7.69
CA GLY A 185 -5.52 21.43 7.55
C GLY A 185 -5.01 21.49 6.10
N GLU A 186 -3.68 21.54 5.92
CA GLU A 186 -2.98 21.53 4.61
C GLU A 186 -3.00 20.15 3.92
N THR A 187 -4.16 19.49 3.91
CA THR A 187 -4.37 18.10 3.51
C THR A 187 -3.94 17.84 2.07
N ALA A 188 -4.35 18.70 1.14
CA ALA A 188 -3.99 18.58 -0.28
C ALA A 188 -2.47 18.70 -0.49
N TRP A 189 -1.82 19.63 0.21
CA TRP A 189 -0.37 19.81 0.15
C TRP A 189 0.34 18.58 0.70
N LEU A 190 -0.06 18.11 1.90
CA LEU A 190 0.53 16.93 2.53
C LEU A 190 0.36 15.68 1.66
N PHE A 191 -0.82 15.47 1.09
CA PHE A 191 -1.08 14.39 0.17
C PHE A 191 -0.14 14.44 -1.05
N GLY A 192 0.00 15.62 -1.68
CA GLY A 192 0.96 15.82 -2.76
C GLY A 192 2.41 15.49 -2.38
N ARG A 193 2.86 15.91 -1.19
CA ARG A 193 4.20 15.58 -0.66
C ARG A 193 4.39 14.07 -0.47
N VAL A 194 3.37 13.36 0.01
CA VAL A 194 3.42 11.90 0.17
C VAL A 194 3.46 11.20 -1.19
N LEU A 195 2.65 11.62 -2.17
CA LEU A 195 2.72 11.05 -3.52
C LEU A 195 4.08 11.32 -4.17
N ARG A 196 4.66 12.51 -3.96
CA ARG A 196 6.03 12.84 -4.42
C ARG A 196 7.07 11.94 -3.78
N LEU A 197 6.97 11.69 -2.48
CA LEU A 197 7.85 10.76 -1.76
C LEU A 197 7.76 9.35 -2.36
N MET A 198 6.54 8.85 -2.59
CA MET A 198 6.34 7.52 -3.17
C MET A 198 6.85 7.42 -4.61
N ARG A 199 6.65 8.45 -5.45
CA ARG A 199 7.26 8.52 -6.78
C ARG A 199 8.78 8.46 -6.71
N GLN A 200 9.38 9.26 -5.82
CA GLN A 200 10.84 9.29 -5.66
C GLN A 200 11.39 7.92 -5.25
N LEU A 201 10.75 7.26 -4.29
CA LEU A 201 11.18 5.95 -3.79
C LEU A 201 10.95 4.85 -4.83
N LEU A 202 9.76 4.80 -5.42
CA LEU A 202 9.25 3.63 -6.12
C LEU A 202 9.26 3.77 -7.64
N GLY A 203 9.47 4.98 -8.17
CA GLY A 203 9.41 5.27 -9.60
C GLY A 203 7.99 5.29 -10.19
N VAL A 204 6.96 5.25 -9.35
CA VAL A 204 5.56 5.20 -9.80
C VAL A 204 5.14 6.50 -10.49
N THR A 205 4.39 6.35 -11.59
CA THR A 205 3.91 7.46 -12.44
C THR A 205 2.39 7.46 -12.60
N VAL A 206 1.71 6.41 -12.11
CA VAL A 206 0.26 6.28 -12.11
C VAL A 206 -0.19 6.07 -10.66
N PHE A 207 -1.07 6.94 -10.17
CA PHE A 207 -1.65 6.84 -8.84
C PHE A 207 -3.12 6.48 -8.95
N SER A 208 -3.58 5.54 -8.14
CA SER A 208 -4.96 5.09 -8.09
C SER A 208 -5.57 5.29 -6.71
N ILE A 209 -6.81 5.72 -6.69
CA ILE A 209 -7.67 5.76 -5.51
C ILE A 209 -8.66 4.62 -5.62
N ASP A 210 -8.73 3.80 -4.58
CA ASP A 210 -9.73 2.74 -4.45
C ASP A 210 -11.15 3.34 -4.25
N PRO A 211 -12.21 2.73 -4.81
CA PRO A 211 -13.58 3.17 -4.61
C PRO A 211 -13.95 3.48 -3.16
N TYR A 212 -13.50 2.67 -2.20
CA TYR A 212 -13.77 2.89 -0.79
C TYR A 212 -13.22 4.23 -0.28
N GLN A 213 -12.03 4.62 -0.75
CA GLN A 213 -11.41 5.90 -0.40
C GLN A 213 -12.14 7.09 -1.04
N ALA A 214 -12.86 6.88 -2.15
CA ALA A 214 -13.68 7.89 -2.80
C ALA A 214 -15.12 8.00 -2.23
N GLY A 215 -15.53 7.06 -1.36
CA GLY A 215 -16.84 7.04 -0.70
C GLY A 215 -17.72 5.83 -1.02
N HIS A 216 -17.26 4.85 -1.79
CA HIS A 216 -18.02 3.62 -2.05
C HIS A 216 -18.12 2.79 -0.77
N GLU A 217 -19.35 2.50 -0.31
CA GLU A 217 -19.59 1.81 0.96
C GLU A 217 -18.94 2.49 2.18
N ASN A 218 -18.65 3.79 2.06
CA ASN A 218 -17.98 4.60 3.07
C ASN A 218 -18.67 5.95 3.20
N GLU A 219 -19.63 6.05 4.12
CA GLU A 219 -20.46 7.23 4.29
C GLU A 219 -19.64 8.46 4.72
N GLU A 220 -18.58 8.27 5.52
CA GLU A 220 -17.63 9.34 5.88
C GLU A 220 -16.95 9.93 4.63
N GLY A 221 -16.66 9.10 3.62
CA GLY A 221 -16.13 9.54 2.33
C GLY A 221 -17.14 10.36 1.51
N ILE A 222 -18.42 10.03 1.62
CA ILE A 222 -19.52 10.77 0.97
C ILE A 222 -19.74 12.12 1.65
N GLU A 223 -19.84 12.13 2.98
CA GLU A 223 -20.03 13.35 3.79
C GLU A 223 -18.88 14.35 3.61
N SER A 224 -17.65 13.86 3.53
CA SER A 224 -16.46 14.70 3.31
C SER A 224 -16.27 15.16 1.86
N GLY A 225 -17.06 14.65 0.91
CA GLY A 225 -16.90 14.94 -0.51
C GLY A 225 -15.56 14.43 -1.08
N ALA A 226 -15.07 13.29 -0.59
CA ALA A 226 -13.75 12.74 -0.92
C ALA A 226 -13.52 12.60 -2.44
N PHE A 227 -14.55 12.21 -3.21
CA PHE A 227 -14.49 12.19 -4.67
C PHE A 227 -13.99 13.53 -5.24
N TRP A 228 -14.56 14.65 -4.80
CA TRP A 228 -14.19 15.99 -5.29
C TRP A 228 -12.82 16.43 -4.80
N PHE A 229 -12.36 15.96 -3.65
CA PHE A 229 -10.98 16.19 -3.20
C PHE A 229 -9.98 15.63 -4.23
N TYR A 230 -10.13 14.36 -4.62
CA TYR A 230 -9.24 13.74 -5.61
C TYR A 230 -9.44 14.32 -7.01
N ARG A 231 -10.69 14.52 -7.45
CA ARG A 231 -10.99 15.10 -8.76
C ARG A 231 -10.37 16.48 -8.95
N LYS A 232 -10.48 17.37 -7.95
CA LYS A 232 -9.89 18.72 -7.98
C LYS A 232 -8.35 18.71 -7.93
N LEU A 233 -7.73 17.58 -7.59
CA LEU A 233 -6.28 17.38 -7.65
C LEU A 233 -5.80 16.80 -9.00
N GLY A 234 -6.74 16.49 -9.91
CA GLY A 234 -6.46 16.01 -11.26
C GLY A 234 -6.72 14.52 -11.47
N PHE A 235 -7.28 13.80 -10.49
CA PHE A 235 -7.67 12.41 -10.71
C PHE A 235 -8.91 12.34 -11.62
N ARG A 236 -8.98 11.31 -12.46
CA ARG A 236 -10.10 11.03 -13.37
C ARG A 236 -10.75 9.68 -13.04
N PRO A 237 -12.08 9.55 -13.11
CA PRO A 237 -12.71 8.24 -13.15
C PRO A 237 -12.27 7.45 -14.39
N VAL A 238 -12.03 6.15 -14.20
CA VAL A 238 -11.62 5.26 -15.31
C VAL A 238 -12.80 4.73 -16.13
N ARG A 239 -14.00 4.75 -15.55
CA ARG A 239 -15.24 4.27 -16.19
C ARG A 239 -15.86 5.40 -17.02
N PRO A 240 -16.08 5.22 -18.35
CA PRO A 240 -16.59 6.28 -19.23
C PRO A 240 -17.90 6.93 -18.75
N GLU A 241 -18.82 6.14 -18.20
CA GLU A 241 -20.09 6.59 -17.65
C GLU A 241 -19.92 7.44 -16.39
N LEU A 242 -18.93 7.13 -15.54
CA LEU A 242 -18.61 7.94 -14.36
C LEU A 242 -17.90 9.23 -14.78
N MET A 243 -17.05 9.17 -15.80
CA MET A 243 -16.42 10.36 -16.38
C MET A 243 -17.47 11.31 -16.97
N LYS A 244 -18.45 10.79 -17.73
CA LYS A 244 -19.58 11.59 -18.24
C LYS A 244 -20.35 12.27 -17.11
N LEU A 245 -20.70 11.52 -16.06
CA LEU A 245 -21.38 12.08 -14.89
C LEU A 245 -20.55 13.17 -14.19
N THR A 246 -19.23 12.95 -14.07
CA THR A 246 -18.31 13.92 -13.46
C THR A 246 -18.33 15.23 -14.22
N LEU A 247 -18.23 15.20 -15.55
CA LEU A 247 -18.26 16.41 -16.38
C LEU A 247 -19.59 17.16 -16.26
N THR A 248 -20.72 16.45 -16.20
CA THR A 248 -22.04 17.06 -15.97
C THR A 248 -22.11 17.76 -14.61
N GLU A 249 -21.57 17.15 -13.55
CA GLU A 249 -21.55 17.77 -12.23
C GLU A 249 -20.59 18.96 -12.17
N GLU A 250 -19.45 18.92 -12.86
CA GLU A 250 -18.52 20.05 -12.98
C GLU A 250 -19.20 21.26 -13.64
N GLN A 251 -20.02 21.05 -14.68
CA GLN A 251 -20.81 22.12 -15.31
C GLN A 251 -21.80 22.75 -14.32
N LYS A 252 -22.47 21.96 -13.49
CA LYS A 252 -23.41 22.48 -12.47
C LYS A 252 -22.69 23.29 -11.39
N ILE A 253 -21.55 22.79 -10.90
CA ILE A 253 -20.70 23.47 -9.92
C ILE A 253 -20.21 24.81 -10.48
N ALA A 254 -19.82 24.85 -11.76
CA ALA A 254 -19.36 26.07 -12.41
C ALA A 254 -20.49 27.10 -12.61
N ALA A 255 -21.70 26.63 -12.94
CA ALA A 255 -22.85 27.49 -13.20
C ALA A 255 -23.50 28.08 -11.93
N HIS A 256 -23.38 27.41 -10.77
CA HIS A 256 -24.09 27.79 -9.54
C HIS A 256 -23.15 27.80 -8.34
N GLY A 257 -22.82 29.00 -7.83
CA GLY A 257 -21.83 29.22 -6.76
C GLY A 257 -22.13 28.60 -5.38
N GLY A 258 -23.30 27.96 -5.20
CA GLY A 258 -23.68 27.23 -3.98
C GLY A 258 -24.02 25.76 -4.22
N TYR A 259 -23.87 25.26 -5.45
CA TYR A 259 -24.25 23.88 -5.77
C TYR A 259 -23.33 22.87 -5.09
N GLN A 260 -23.95 21.93 -4.38
CA GLN A 260 -23.29 20.75 -3.84
C GLN A 260 -23.83 19.52 -4.55
N THR A 261 -22.93 18.67 -5.05
CA THR A 261 -23.31 17.38 -5.62
C THR A 261 -24.05 16.56 -4.56
N PRO A 262 -25.30 16.14 -4.80
CA PRO A 262 -26.06 15.37 -3.81
C PRO A 262 -25.38 14.05 -3.45
N ALA A 263 -25.54 13.58 -2.21
CA ALA A 263 -24.95 12.33 -1.71
C ALA A 263 -25.26 11.12 -2.62
N ARG A 264 -26.48 11.03 -3.17
CA ARG A 264 -26.86 9.99 -4.14
C ARG A 264 -25.97 9.99 -5.39
N THR A 265 -25.60 11.17 -5.87
CA THR A 265 -24.71 11.32 -7.04
C THR A 265 -23.27 11.02 -6.65
N LEU A 266 -22.81 11.46 -5.47
CA LEU A 266 -21.47 11.10 -4.96
C LEU A 266 -21.29 9.58 -4.83
N ARG A 267 -22.29 8.85 -4.33
CA ARG A 267 -22.24 7.38 -4.24
C ARG A 267 -22.08 6.71 -5.60
N LYS A 268 -22.71 7.26 -6.65
CA LYS A 268 -22.51 6.78 -8.03
C LYS A 268 -21.10 7.07 -8.52
N LEU A 269 -20.63 8.30 -8.33
CA LEU A 269 -19.29 8.74 -8.73
C LEU A 269 -18.17 7.95 -8.05
N ALA A 270 -18.35 7.56 -6.78
CA ALA A 270 -17.39 6.81 -6.01
C ALA A 270 -17.26 5.32 -6.42
N ALA A 271 -18.18 4.79 -7.23
CA ALA A 271 -18.26 3.36 -7.57
C ALA A 271 -17.17 2.86 -8.54
N GLY A 272 -16.12 3.63 -8.78
CA GLY A 272 -15.02 3.27 -9.67
C GLY A 272 -13.70 3.89 -9.23
N HIS A 273 -12.60 3.26 -9.64
CA HIS A 273 -11.27 3.80 -9.37
C HIS A 273 -11.10 5.18 -9.99
N LEU A 274 -10.37 6.03 -9.29
CA LEU A 274 -9.85 7.28 -9.83
C LEU A 274 -8.36 7.11 -10.13
N LEU A 275 -7.90 7.57 -11.30
CA LEU A 275 -6.48 7.56 -11.66
C LEU A 275 -5.95 8.98 -11.83
N PHE A 276 -4.75 9.21 -11.33
CA PHE A 276 -3.90 10.33 -11.71
C PHE A 276 -2.70 9.77 -12.46
N GLU A 277 -2.54 10.18 -13.70
CA GLU A 277 -1.44 9.76 -14.56
C GLU A 277 -0.53 10.95 -14.81
N MET A 278 0.77 10.78 -14.54
CA MET A 278 1.73 11.83 -14.80
C MET A 278 1.87 12.15 -16.30
N PRO A 279 2.24 13.39 -16.66
CA PRO A 279 2.67 13.68 -18.02
C PRO A 279 3.74 12.69 -18.50
N GLY A 280 3.53 12.10 -19.68
CA GLY A 280 4.39 11.07 -20.26
C GLY A 280 4.05 9.62 -19.87
N ALA A 281 3.08 9.38 -18.98
CA ALA A 281 2.55 8.04 -18.75
C ALA A 281 1.67 7.57 -19.92
N SER A 282 1.58 6.25 -20.12
CA SER A 282 0.65 5.64 -21.08
C SER A 282 -0.79 5.77 -20.59
N VAL A 283 -1.43 6.89 -20.92
CA VAL A 283 -2.79 7.21 -20.49
C VAL A 283 -3.76 6.08 -20.87
N GLY A 284 -4.55 5.63 -19.91
CA GLY A 284 -5.59 4.62 -20.11
C GLY A 284 -5.11 3.17 -20.00
N ALA A 285 -3.79 2.93 -19.92
CA ALA A 285 -3.24 1.58 -19.86
C ALA A 285 -3.71 0.78 -18.63
N TRP A 286 -4.11 1.47 -17.56
CA TRP A 286 -4.55 0.88 -16.29
C TRP A 286 -6.06 0.97 -16.06
N ASP A 287 -6.85 1.48 -17.01
CA ASP A 287 -8.27 1.81 -16.77
C ASP A 287 -9.14 0.60 -16.45
N ARG A 288 -8.79 -0.55 -17.02
CA ARG A 288 -9.48 -1.83 -16.78
C ARG A 288 -8.83 -2.69 -15.72
N PHE A 289 -7.64 -2.31 -15.25
CA PHE A 289 -6.84 -3.15 -14.38
C PHE A 289 -7.43 -3.24 -12.97
N GLN A 290 -7.61 -4.49 -12.51
CA GLN A 290 -7.95 -4.82 -11.14
C GLN A 290 -7.11 -6.02 -10.69
N ILE A 291 -6.42 -5.89 -9.56
CA ILE A 291 -5.51 -6.94 -9.08
C ILE A 291 -6.20 -8.30 -8.87
N ARG A 292 -7.49 -8.30 -8.50
CA ARG A 292 -8.28 -9.53 -8.33
C ARG A 292 -8.39 -10.36 -9.62
N ASN A 293 -8.41 -9.71 -10.78
CA ASN A 293 -8.54 -10.39 -12.07
C ASN A 293 -7.32 -11.25 -12.38
N VAL A 294 -6.13 -10.85 -11.93
CA VAL A 294 -4.91 -11.68 -12.01
C VAL A 294 -5.08 -12.97 -11.19
N GLY A 295 -5.62 -12.86 -9.98
CA GLY A 295 -5.94 -14.03 -9.15
C GLY A 295 -6.97 -14.94 -9.82
N LEU A 296 -8.05 -14.37 -10.37
CA LEU A 296 -9.07 -15.11 -11.11
C LEU A 296 -8.50 -15.80 -12.35
N ALA A 297 -7.54 -15.19 -13.05
CA ALA A 297 -6.85 -15.82 -14.19
C ALA A 297 -6.06 -17.06 -13.77
N VAL A 298 -5.33 -16.99 -12.65
CA VAL A 298 -4.64 -18.15 -12.06
C VAL A 298 -5.63 -19.25 -11.69
N GLN A 299 -6.76 -18.90 -11.06
CA GLN A 299 -7.79 -19.88 -10.68
C GLN A 299 -8.43 -20.56 -11.91
N ARG A 300 -8.68 -19.81 -12.99
CA ARG A 300 -9.17 -20.39 -14.26
C ARG A 300 -8.17 -21.39 -14.84
N ARG A 301 -6.88 -21.05 -14.86
CA ARG A 301 -5.82 -21.97 -15.31
C ARG A 301 -5.76 -23.23 -14.43
N MET A 302 -5.83 -23.07 -13.11
CA MET A 302 -5.83 -24.18 -12.17
C MET A 302 -7.00 -25.15 -12.41
N ALA A 303 -8.20 -24.62 -12.65
CA ALA A 303 -9.37 -25.44 -12.96
C ALA A 303 -9.21 -26.20 -14.29
N LEU A 304 -8.72 -25.53 -15.33
CA LEU A 304 -8.63 -26.08 -16.70
C LEU A 304 -7.48 -27.07 -16.90
N GLU A 305 -6.30 -26.75 -16.37
CA GLU A 305 -5.05 -27.51 -16.65
C GLU A 305 -4.66 -28.46 -15.51
N PHE A 306 -5.17 -28.25 -14.30
CA PHE A 306 -4.75 -28.97 -13.09
C PHE A 306 -5.92 -29.55 -12.29
N ALA A 307 -7.12 -29.62 -12.88
CA ALA A 307 -8.33 -30.14 -12.23
C ALA A 307 -8.62 -29.53 -10.84
N GLY A 308 -8.24 -28.27 -10.63
CA GLY A 308 -8.42 -27.58 -9.35
C GLY A 308 -7.33 -27.86 -8.30
N ASP A 309 -6.27 -28.61 -8.62
CA ASP A 309 -5.19 -28.93 -7.69
C ASP A 309 -4.19 -27.76 -7.55
N ALA A 310 -4.25 -27.09 -6.40
CA ALA A 310 -3.40 -25.96 -6.04
C ALA A 310 -1.93 -26.34 -5.82
N GLN A 311 -1.63 -27.56 -5.37
CA GLN A 311 -0.26 -28.03 -5.20
C GLN A 311 0.36 -28.37 -6.55
N ALA A 312 -0.39 -29.03 -7.42
CA ALA A 312 0.06 -29.39 -8.76
C ALA A 312 0.42 -28.17 -9.61
N ILE A 313 -0.46 -27.16 -9.70
CA ILE A 313 -0.18 -25.93 -10.47
C ILE A 313 1.03 -25.18 -9.91
N ARG A 314 1.20 -25.15 -8.59
CA ARG A 314 2.32 -24.47 -7.95
C ARG A 314 3.63 -25.17 -8.25
N ALA A 315 3.68 -26.49 -8.10
CA ALA A 315 4.87 -27.28 -8.39
C ALA A 315 5.27 -27.18 -9.88
N ASP A 316 4.29 -27.30 -10.78
CA ASP A 316 4.51 -27.17 -12.23
C ASP A 316 5.01 -25.78 -12.61
N SER A 317 4.29 -24.73 -12.21
CA SER A 317 4.64 -23.34 -12.54
C SER A 317 6.02 -22.97 -12.01
N THR A 318 6.34 -23.39 -10.78
CA THR A 318 7.65 -23.14 -10.17
C THR A 318 8.77 -23.84 -10.92
N ARG A 319 8.59 -25.12 -11.30
CA ARG A 319 9.58 -25.87 -12.08
C ARG A 319 9.77 -25.27 -13.47
N PHE A 320 8.67 -24.89 -14.12
CA PHE A 320 8.69 -24.27 -15.44
C PHE A 320 9.47 -22.95 -15.41
N ILE A 321 9.12 -22.02 -14.52
CA ILE A 321 9.76 -20.71 -14.44
C ILE A 321 11.22 -20.81 -14.01
N LYS A 322 11.55 -21.71 -13.08
CA LYS A 322 12.93 -21.97 -12.68
C LYS A 322 13.81 -22.33 -13.86
N ARG A 323 13.32 -23.19 -14.76
CA ARG A 323 14.02 -23.61 -15.98
C ARG A 323 14.07 -22.48 -17.03
N VAL A 324 12.98 -21.77 -17.26
CA VAL A 324 12.91 -20.71 -18.29
C VAL A 324 13.81 -19.53 -17.95
N LEU A 325 13.91 -19.17 -16.68
CA LEU A 325 14.68 -18.02 -16.20
C LEU A 325 16.07 -18.40 -15.67
N ASP A 326 16.43 -19.68 -15.69
CA ASP A 326 17.69 -20.21 -15.14
C ASP A 326 17.95 -19.72 -13.69
N LEU A 327 16.94 -19.88 -12.83
CA LEU A 327 16.97 -19.36 -11.46
C LEU A 327 17.60 -20.35 -10.47
N GLU A 328 18.67 -19.93 -9.81
CA GLU A 328 19.26 -20.66 -8.69
C GLU A 328 18.57 -20.35 -7.36
N THR A 329 17.74 -21.29 -6.89
CA THR A 329 16.97 -21.16 -5.66
C THR A 329 17.48 -22.00 -4.48
N ARG A 330 18.60 -22.74 -4.64
CA ARG A 330 19.09 -23.69 -3.61
C ARG A 330 19.39 -23.05 -2.25
N ARG A 331 19.81 -21.78 -2.24
CA ARG A 331 20.17 -21.02 -1.03
C ARG A 331 19.04 -20.12 -0.52
N TRP A 332 17.84 -20.25 -1.08
CA TRP A 332 16.71 -19.41 -0.70
C TRP A 332 16.07 -19.98 0.57
N SER A 333 15.74 -19.09 1.49
CA SER A 333 14.93 -19.40 2.68
C SER A 333 13.48 -19.69 2.31
N GLU A 334 12.73 -20.31 3.22
CA GLU A 334 11.33 -20.65 3.00
C GLU A 334 10.46 -19.43 2.62
N PRO A 335 10.57 -18.24 3.27
CA PRO A 335 9.83 -17.05 2.84
C PRO A 335 10.17 -16.60 1.41
N GLU A 336 11.44 -16.69 1.02
CA GLU A 336 11.91 -16.32 -0.32
C GLU A 336 11.34 -17.29 -1.38
N LEU A 337 11.29 -18.59 -1.08
CA LEU A 337 10.69 -19.61 -1.94
C LEU A 337 9.18 -19.40 -2.10
N ARG A 338 8.44 -19.09 -1.02
CA ARG A 338 6.99 -18.81 -1.11
C ARG A 338 6.68 -17.62 -2.02
N ILE A 339 7.53 -16.58 -1.98
CA ILE A 339 7.43 -15.45 -2.90
C ILE A 339 7.63 -15.91 -4.34
N PHE A 340 8.68 -16.70 -4.60
CA PHE A 340 8.95 -17.23 -5.93
C PHE A 340 7.83 -18.12 -6.47
N GLU A 341 7.31 -19.04 -5.66
CA GLU A 341 6.18 -19.90 -6.00
C GLU A 341 4.95 -19.07 -6.40
N SER A 342 4.61 -18.06 -5.58
CA SER A 342 3.46 -17.21 -5.84
C SER A 342 3.64 -16.37 -7.12
N PHE A 343 4.85 -15.89 -7.38
CA PHE A 343 5.18 -15.15 -8.60
C PHE A 343 5.15 -16.05 -9.84
N SER A 344 5.58 -17.31 -9.69
CA SER A 344 5.65 -18.30 -10.76
C SER A 344 4.26 -18.65 -11.31
N LEU A 345 3.23 -18.67 -10.46
CA LEU A 345 1.84 -18.87 -10.89
C LEU A 345 1.42 -17.86 -11.97
N VAL A 346 1.88 -16.61 -11.86
CA VAL A 346 1.54 -15.54 -12.82
C VAL A 346 2.45 -15.57 -14.03
N LEU A 347 3.76 -15.72 -13.82
CA LEU A 347 4.72 -15.75 -14.94
C LEU A 347 4.50 -16.94 -15.87
N ALA A 348 4.08 -18.08 -15.34
CA ALA A 348 3.82 -19.28 -16.15
C ALA A 348 2.65 -19.09 -17.13
N MET A 349 1.76 -18.12 -16.90
CA MET A 349 0.68 -17.78 -17.82
C MET A 349 1.12 -16.86 -18.97
N ILE A 350 2.31 -16.26 -18.90
CA ILE A 350 2.76 -15.29 -19.90
C ILE A 350 3.00 -15.98 -21.24
N PRO A 351 2.24 -15.62 -22.30
CA PRO A 351 2.44 -16.20 -23.62
C PRO A 351 3.86 -15.92 -24.14
N GLY A 352 4.54 -16.95 -24.61
CA GLY A 352 5.85 -16.80 -25.25
C GLY A 352 7.01 -16.46 -24.30
N ILE A 353 6.86 -16.63 -22.98
CA ILE A 353 7.96 -16.40 -22.01
C ILE A 353 9.25 -17.17 -22.35
N THR A 354 9.13 -18.34 -22.99
CA THR A 354 10.27 -19.13 -23.49
C THR A 354 11.06 -18.43 -24.59
N ARG A 355 10.39 -17.57 -25.38
CA ARG A 355 10.96 -16.80 -26.50
C ARG A 355 11.59 -15.48 -26.06
N TRP A 356 11.48 -15.11 -24.79
CA TRP A 356 12.18 -13.94 -24.26
C TRP A 356 13.68 -14.06 -24.50
N ASN A 357 14.30 -12.95 -24.89
CA ASN A 357 15.74 -12.89 -25.10
C ASN A 357 16.49 -12.98 -23.75
N ALA A 358 17.81 -13.14 -23.82
CA ALA A 358 18.64 -13.30 -22.63
C ALA A 358 18.57 -12.08 -21.67
N THR A 359 18.36 -10.87 -22.18
CA THR A 359 18.25 -9.66 -21.35
C THR A 359 16.92 -9.62 -20.60
N GLU A 360 15.82 -9.97 -21.26
CA GLU A 360 14.48 -10.07 -20.68
C GLU A 360 14.43 -11.14 -19.58
N LYS A 361 14.93 -12.36 -19.88
CA LYS A 361 15.00 -13.44 -18.89
C LYS A 361 15.83 -13.07 -17.67
N ARG A 362 17.01 -12.46 -17.86
CA ARG A 362 17.86 -11.95 -16.77
C ARG A 362 17.15 -10.86 -15.97
N LEU A 363 16.42 -9.95 -16.61
CA LEU A 363 15.67 -8.91 -15.92
C LEU A 363 14.54 -9.50 -15.08
N ALA A 364 13.77 -10.46 -15.61
CA ALA A 364 12.73 -11.16 -14.87
C ALA A 364 13.30 -11.92 -13.65
N ALA A 365 14.43 -12.61 -13.82
CA ALA A 365 15.13 -13.27 -12.71
C ALA A 365 15.56 -12.28 -11.61
N ARG A 366 16.05 -11.10 -12.00
CA ARG A 366 16.41 -10.01 -11.06
C ARG A 366 15.20 -9.42 -10.36
N VAL A 367 14.06 -9.28 -11.05
CA VAL A 367 12.79 -8.83 -10.46
C VAL A 367 12.37 -9.78 -9.34
N ILE A 368 12.31 -11.09 -9.61
CA ILE A 368 11.92 -12.09 -8.62
C ILE A 368 12.89 -12.09 -7.43
N SER A 369 14.19 -12.04 -7.70
CA SER A 369 15.21 -12.00 -6.65
C SER A 369 15.10 -10.74 -5.78
N ALA A 370 14.81 -9.58 -6.38
CA ALA A 370 14.59 -8.34 -5.65
C ALA A 370 13.31 -8.40 -4.79
N LYS A 371 12.24 -9.04 -5.30
CA LYS A 371 11.00 -9.27 -4.54
C LYS A 371 11.19 -10.23 -3.38
N ALA A 372 11.98 -11.28 -3.55
CA ALA A 372 12.22 -12.29 -2.52
C ALA A 372 13.18 -11.79 -1.44
N ARG A 373 14.38 -11.35 -1.84
CA ARG A 373 15.51 -11.10 -0.93
C ARG A 373 15.75 -9.60 -0.67
N GLY A 374 15.42 -8.78 -1.66
CA GLY A 374 15.84 -7.40 -1.76
C GLY A 374 14.90 -6.39 -1.11
N ASN A 375 14.94 -5.18 -1.66
CA ASN A 375 14.09 -4.04 -1.34
C ASN A 375 12.92 -3.99 -2.34
N GLU A 376 11.69 -3.83 -1.87
CA GLU A 376 10.51 -3.74 -2.74
C GLU A 376 10.53 -2.50 -3.65
N ALA A 377 11.27 -1.44 -3.28
CA ALA A 377 11.53 -0.31 -4.17
C ALA A 377 12.38 -0.72 -5.38
N LEU A 378 13.45 -1.51 -5.18
CA LEU A 378 14.27 -2.02 -6.28
C LEU A 378 13.46 -2.99 -7.16
N TYR A 379 12.65 -3.84 -6.54
CA TYR A 379 11.72 -4.72 -7.24
C TYR A 379 10.82 -3.93 -8.21
N LEU A 380 10.16 -2.87 -7.76
CA LEU A 380 9.30 -2.05 -8.64
C LEU A 380 10.09 -1.36 -9.76
N ARG A 381 11.26 -0.81 -9.45
CA ARG A 381 12.13 -0.16 -10.46
C ARG A 381 12.56 -1.14 -11.55
N LEU A 382 12.88 -2.38 -11.18
CA LEU A 382 13.22 -3.44 -12.14
C LEU A 382 12.00 -3.89 -12.95
N MET A 383 10.83 -4.01 -12.32
CA MET A 383 9.59 -4.37 -13.01
C MET A 383 9.27 -3.36 -14.12
N GLN A 384 9.41 -2.07 -13.84
CA GLN A 384 9.14 -0.98 -14.80
C GLN A 384 10.00 -1.09 -16.07
N GLY A 385 11.15 -1.76 -16.01
CA GLY A 385 12.01 -2.01 -17.18
C GLY A 385 11.60 -3.20 -18.06
N HIS A 386 10.59 -3.98 -17.67
CA HIS A 386 10.24 -5.22 -18.37
C HIS A 386 8.89 -5.12 -19.10
N ALA A 387 8.91 -4.60 -20.33
CA ALA A 387 7.70 -4.29 -21.11
C ALA A 387 6.76 -5.48 -21.34
N TRP A 388 7.28 -6.66 -21.71
CA TRP A 388 6.43 -7.85 -21.95
C TRP A 388 5.72 -8.35 -20.70
N MET A 389 6.44 -8.43 -19.59
CA MET A 389 5.87 -8.78 -18.29
C MET A 389 4.80 -7.76 -17.88
N ARG A 390 5.05 -6.46 -18.09
CA ARG A 390 4.07 -5.39 -17.84
C ARG A 390 2.80 -5.58 -18.66
N ALA A 391 2.94 -5.74 -19.98
CA ALA A 391 1.81 -5.91 -20.88
C ALA A 391 0.98 -7.16 -20.51
N ALA A 392 1.63 -8.29 -20.24
CA ALA A 392 0.95 -9.52 -19.84
C ALA A 392 0.19 -9.37 -18.51
N LEU A 393 0.81 -8.78 -17.48
CA LEU A 393 0.15 -8.59 -16.19
C LEU A 393 -1.01 -7.59 -16.26
N ILE A 394 -0.89 -6.52 -17.05
CA ILE A 394 -2.01 -5.62 -17.32
C ILE A 394 -3.14 -6.39 -18.02
N GLY A 395 -2.80 -7.23 -19.00
CA GLY A 395 -3.76 -8.08 -19.72
C GLY A 395 -4.49 -9.06 -18.80
N PHE A 396 -3.80 -9.70 -17.84
CA PHE A 396 -4.44 -10.58 -16.86
C PHE A 396 -5.32 -9.84 -15.85
N GLY A 397 -4.96 -8.59 -15.56
CA GLY A 397 -5.69 -7.75 -14.61
C GLY A 397 -6.87 -6.98 -15.23
N SER A 398 -6.95 -6.91 -16.55
CA SER A 398 -8.02 -6.23 -17.31
C SER A 398 -9.11 -7.21 -17.69
#